data_AF-A0A7C4C215-F1
#
_entry.id   AF-A0A7C4C215-F1
#
_cell.length_a   1.000
_cell.length_b   1.000
_cell.length_c   1.000
_cell.angle_alpha   90.00
_cell.angle_beta   90.00
_cell.angle_gamma   90.00
#
_symmetry.space_group_name_H-M   'P 1'
#
loop_
_entity.id
_entity.type
_entity.pdbx_description
1 polymer ?
#
loop_
_entity_poly.entity_id
_entity_poly.type
_entity_poly.pdbx_seq_one_letter_code
_entity_poly.pdbx_strand_id
1 'polypeptide(L)'
;MSEMDIDKVAQRAAKRKNNKIAKRYPLFADQFATTPEQEKARILRQRARGEMAMSQLKESSWEKWKEGIRLREIARRLLSDDAFKEQDLLWQRFHKDRVPEYDGHFLANFWFNALRGTDWAAENCPNRHRHNDPDWWRPRFHNVYQKFVETTECPTCGMKKPVEVGDEQVCHA
;
A
#
# COMPACT_ATOMS: atom_id res chain seq x y z
N MET A 1 8.54 -6.47 -26.12
CA MET A 1 9.07 -5.09 -26.09
C MET A 1 10.19 -5.02 -27.12
N SER A 2 10.08 -4.20 -28.17
CA SER A 2 11.20 -4.05 -29.11
C SER A 2 12.39 -3.51 -28.35
N GLU A 3 13.56 -4.14 -28.52
CA GLU A 3 14.81 -3.73 -27.92
C GLU A 3 15.12 -2.30 -28.38
N MET A 4 14.76 -1.30 -27.58
CA MET A 4 15.07 0.08 -27.88
C MET A 4 16.59 0.22 -27.84
N ASP A 5 17.16 0.52 -29.00
CA ASP A 5 18.57 0.85 -29.19
C ASP A 5 19.00 1.88 -28.14
N ILE A 6 19.72 1.40 -27.12
CA ILE A 6 20.12 2.19 -25.96
C ILE A 6 21.03 3.34 -26.40
N ASP A 7 21.80 3.17 -27.47
CA ASP A 7 22.68 4.20 -28.00
C ASP A 7 21.87 5.36 -28.56
N LYS A 8 20.81 5.09 -29.34
CA LYS A 8 19.88 6.14 -29.79
C LYS A 8 19.16 6.83 -28.65
N VAL A 9 18.77 6.09 -27.61
CA VAL A 9 18.11 6.69 -26.43
C VAL A 9 19.09 7.60 -25.67
N ALA A 10 20.33 7.15 -25.48
CA ALA A 10 21.37 7.89 -24.78
C ALA A 10 21.75 9.16 -25.53
N GLN A 11 21.92 9.10 -26.85
CA GLN A 11 22.16 10.28 -27.70
C GLN A 11 21.05 11.33 -27.56
N ARG A 12 19.77 10.89 -27.63
CA ARG A 12 18.62 11.79 -27.46
C ARG A 12 18.54 12.36 -26.04
N ALA A 13 18.88 11.58 -25.02
CA ALA A 13 18.90 12.04 -23.63
C ALA A 13 19.99 13.09 -23.41
N ALA A 14 21.22 12.82 -23.86
CA ALA A 14 22.35 13.74 -23.76
C ALA A 14 22.04 15.07 -24.46
N LYS A 15 21.56 15.04 -25.71
CA LYS A 15 21.16 16.25 -26.45
C LYS A 15 20.11 17.07 -25.70
N ARG A 16 19.05 16.43 -25.20
CA ARG A 16 17.98 17.14 -24.45
C ARG A 16 18.49 17.76 -23.16
N LYS A 17 19.34 17.05 -22.41
CA LYS A 17 19.92 17.53 -21.16
C LYS A 17 20.88 18.70 -21.41
N ASN A 18 21.77 18.58 -22.38
CA ASN A 18 22.72 19.64 -22.73
C ASN A 18 22.01 20.89 -23.23
N ASN A 19 20.98 20.76 -24.07
CA ASN A 19 20.17 21.91 -24.49
C ASN A 19 19.47 22.60 -23.30
N LYS A 20 18.98 21.82 -22.33
CA LYS A 20 18.38 22.37 -21.10
C LYS A 20 19.41 23.10 -20.24
N ILE A 21 20.62 22.55 -20.13
CA ILE A 21 21.72 23.13 -19.39
C ILE A 21 22.18 24.43 -20.07
N ALA A 22 22.42 24.43 -21.37
CA ALA A 22 22.82 25.61 -22.12
C ALA A 22 21.80 26.76 -21.99
N LYS A 23 20.50 26.44 -21.97
CA LYS A 23 19.44 27.45 -21.76
C LYS A 23 19.40 27.98 -20.32
N ARG A 24 19.63 27.14 -19.32
CA ARG A 24 19.46 27.49 -17.90
C ARG A 24 20.73 28.06 -17.27
N TYR A 25 21.90 27.59 -17.72
CA TYR A 25 23.22 27.88 -17.18
C TYR A 25 24.22 28.09 -18.33
N PRO A 26 24.04 29.14 -19.16
CA PRO A 26 24.84 29.33 -20.37
C PRO A 26 26.34 29.46 -20.10
N LEU A 27 26.73 30.16 -19.02
CA LEU A 27 28.14 30.35 -18.64
C LEU A 27 28.83 29.06 -18.16
N PHE A 28 28.06 28.03 -17.80
CA PHE A 28 28.56 26.75 -17.30
C PHE A 28 28.13 25.58 -18.20
N ALA A 29 27.69 25.87 -19.42
CA ALA A 29 27.07 24.88 -20.30
C ALA A 29 28.01 23.69 -20.57
N ASP A 30 29.28 23.99 -20.85
CA ASP A 30 30.29 22.98 -21.15
C ASP A 30 30.74 22.21 -19.90
N GLN A 31 30.78 22.87 -18.74
CA GLN A 31 31.17 22.24 -17.46
C GLN A 31 30.12 21.23 -16.98
N PHE A 32 28.84 21.48 -17.25
CA PHE A 32 27.74 20.60 -16.85
C PHE A 32 27.23 19.71 -17.99
N ALA A 33 27.78 19.84 -19.20
CA ALA A 33 27.40 19.00 -20.33
C ALA A 33 27.65 17.52 -20.01
N THR A 34 26.73 16.67 -20.48
CA THR A 34 26.85 15.22 -20.38
C THR A 34 27.18 14.63 -21.75
N THR A 35 27.86 13.48 -21.76
CA THR A 35 28.09 12.72 -23.00
C THR A 35 27.05 11.60 -23.21
N PRO A 36 26.85 11.13 -24.45
CA PRO A 36 26.02 9.95 -24.71
C PRO A 36 26.46 8.71 -23.90
N GLU A 37 27.75 8.50 -23.70
CA GLU A 37 28.30 7.35 -22.96
C GLU A 37 27.93 7.42 -21.47
N GLN A 38 28.02 8.62 -20.87
CA GLN A 38 27.60 8.85 -19.49
C GLN A 38 26.10 8.61 -19.31
N GLU A 39 25.28 9.04 -20.28
CA GLU A 39 23.83 8.80 -20.25
C GLU A 39 23.48 7.33 -20.49
N LYS A 40 24.20 6.62 -21.37
CA LYS A 40 24.07 5.17 -21.55
C LYS A 40 24.33 4.44 -20.24
N ALA A 41 25.45 4.73 -19.58
CA ALA A 41 25.79 4.14 -18.28
C ALA A 41 24.74 4.46 -17.21
N ARG A 42 24.20 5.70 -17.19
CA ARG A 42 23.11 6.08 -16.28
C ARG A 42 21.83 5.28 -16.54
N ILE A 43 21.42 5.15 -17.81
CA ILE A 43 20.22 4.41 -18.21
C ILE A 43 20.35 2.94 -17.82
N LEU A 44 21.49 2.31 -18.08
CA LEU A 44 21.75 0.92 -17.70
C LEU A 44 21.66 0.72 -16.18
N ARG A 45 22.28 1.60 -15.39
CA ARG A 45 22.15 1.58 -13.91
C ARG A 45 20.70 1.74 -13.46
N GLN A 46 19.91 2.60 -14.11
CA GLN A 46 18.50 2.77 -13.78
C GLN A 46 17.65 1.55 -14.14
N ARG A 47 17.92 0.91 -15.28
CA ARG A 47 17.25 -0.34 -15.68
C ARG A 47 17.54 -1.45 -14.68
N ALA A 48 18.81 -1.68 -14.35
CA ALA A 48 19.20 -2.69 -13.35
C ALA A 48 18.53 -2.45 -11.99
N ARG A 49 18.49 -1.19 -11.51
CA ARG A 49 17.76 -0.84 -10.28
C ARG A 49 16.26 -1.10 -10.40
N GLY A 50 15.66 -0.80 -11.55
CA GLY A 50 14.25 -1.07 -11.82
C GLY A 50 13.95 -2.56 -11.81
N GLU A 51 14.79 -3.38 -12.42
CA GLU A 51 14.67 -4.84 -12.43
C GLU A 51 14.78 -5.42 -11.02
N MET A 52 15.76 -4.97 -10.22
CA MET A 52 15.88 -5.36 -8.82
C MET A 52 14.63 -4.98 -8.01
N ALA A 53 14.16 -3.74 -8.14
CA ALA A 53 12.96 -3.29 -7.44
C ALA A 53 11.72 -4.09 -7.85
N MET A 54 11.59 -4.42 -9.14
CA MET A 54 10.51 -5.29 -9.62
C MET A 54 10.61 -6.70 -9.04
N SER A 55 11.81 -7.29 -8.94
CA SER A 55 11.99 -8.60 -8.28
C SER A 55 11.54 -8.57 -6.82
N GLN A 56 11.96 -7.55 -6.08
CA GLN A 56 11.58 -7.38 -4.66
C GLN A 56 10.06 -7.19 -4.49
N LEU A 57 9.42 -6.44 -5.38
CA LEU A 57 7.97 -6.27 -5.36
C LEU A 57 7.24 -7.60 -5.62
N LYS A 58 7.74 -8.41 -6.55
CA LYS A 58 7.19 -9.73 -6.86
C LYS A 58 7.35 -10.69 -5.69
N GLU A 59 8.53 -10.73 -5.07
CA GLU A 59 8.78 -11.52 -3.86
C GLU A 59 7.85 -11.10 -2.71
N SER A 60 7.73 -9.80 -2.44
CA SER A 60 6.78 -9.27 -1.45
C SER A 60 5.33 -9.68 -1.77
N SER A 61 4.93 -9.60 -3.04
CA SER A 61 3.61 -10.03 -3.47
C SER A 61 3.38 -11.51 -3.20
N TRP A 62 4.36 -12.37 -3.50
CA TRP A 62 4.25 -13.80 -3.19
C TRP A 62 4.08 -14.08 -1.70
N GLU A 63 4.84 -13.40 -0.84
CA GLU A 63 4.67 -13.56 0.61
C GLU A 63 3.29 -13.08 1.09
N LYS A 64 2.78 -11.99 0.52
CA LYS A 64 1.41 -11.55 0.82
C LYS A 64 0.34 -12.47 0.25
N TRP A 65 0.60 -13.14 -0.87
CA TRP A 65 -0.30 -14.16 -1.37
C TRP A 65 -0.41 -15.33 -0.39
N LYS A 66 0.72 -15.85 0.11
CA LYS A 66 0.73 -16.89 1.15
C LYS A 66 -0.03 -16.46 2.39
N GLU A 67 0.19 -15.22 2.84
CA GLU A 67 -0.53 -14.66 3.98
C GLU A 67 -2.04 -14.55 3.73
N GLY A 68 -2.45 -14.12 2.54
CA GLY A 68 -3.86 -14.06 2.15
C GLY A 68 -4.55 -15.43 2.13
N ILE A 69 -3.84 -16.49 1.73
CA ILE A 69 -4.34 -17.86 1.82
C ILE A 69 -4.54 -18.26 3.29
N ARG A 70 -3.60 -17.95 4.18
CA ARG A 70 -3.75 -18.21 5.62
C ARG A 70 -4.93 -17.44 6.20
N LEU A 71 -5.09 -16.17 5.86
CA LEU A 71 -6.22 -15.35 6.29
C LEU A 71 -7.56 -15.91 5.82
N ARG A 72 -7.63 -16.44 4.59
CA ARG A 72 -8.81 -17.14 4.09
C ARG A 72 -9.14 -18.38 4.92
N GLU A 73 -8.13 -19.15 5.31
CA GLU A 73 -8.34 -20.32 6.19
C GLU A 73 -8.82 -19.91 7.59
N ILE A 74 -8.30 -18.82 8.13
CA ILE A 74 -8.77 -18.25 9.41
C ILE A 74 -10.22 -17.78 9.27
N ALA A 75 -10.55 -17.05 8.19
CA ALA A 75 -11.92 -16.64 7.89
C ALA A 75 -12.87 -17.83 7.80
N ARG A 76 -12.45 -18.93 7.17
CA ARG A 76 -13.25 -20.16 7.11
C ARG A 76 -13.57 -20.74 8.49
N ARG A 77 -12.69 -20.56 9.48
CA ARG A 77 -12.89 -21.08 10.84
C ARG A 77 -13.70 -20.13 11.73
N LEU A 78 -13.56 -18.83 11.52
CA LEU A 78 -14.14 -17.80 12.39
C LEU A 78 -15.49 -17.26 11.91
N LEU A 79 -15.72 -17.25 10.60
CA LEU A 79 -16.99 -16.81 10.03
C LEU A 79 -17.99 -17.96 10.00
N SER A 80 -19.29 -17.64 9.96
CA SER A 80 -20.31 -18.62 9.64
C SER A 80 -20.14 -19.13 8.21
N ASP A 81 -20.64 -20.35 7.94
CA ASP A 81 -20.57 -20.95 6.61
C ASP A 81 -21.15 -20.04 5.51
N ASP A 82 -22.27 -19.37 5.80
CA ASP A 82 -22.93 -18.49 4.84
C ASP A 82 -22.13 -17.20 4.60
N ALA A 83 -21.61 -16.58 5.67
CA ALA A 83 -20.76 -15.39 5.55
C ALA A 83 -19.45 -15.71 4.79
N PHE A 84 -18.85 -16.87 5.06
CA PHE A 84 -17.66 -17.31 4.32
C PHE A 84 -17.97 -17.54 2.83
N LYS A 85 -19.07 -18.24 2.51
CA LYS A 85 -19.49 -18.49 1.12
C LYS A 85 -19.74 -17.19 0.36
N GLU A 86 -20.38 -16.21 0.99
CA GLU A 86 -20.62 -14.90 0.38
C GLU A 86 -19.30 -14.20 0.04
N GLN A 87 -18.35 -14.15 0.98
CA GLN A 87 -17.03 -13.55 0.75
C GLN A 87 -16.25 -14.30 -0.34
N ASP A 88 -16.31 -15.63 -0.36
CA ASP A 88 -15.61 -16.43 -1.38
C ASP A 88 -16.20 -16.19 -2.78
N LEU A 89 -17.53 -16.08 -2.89
CA LEU A 89 -18.20 -15.72 -4.16
C LEU A 89 -17.83 -14.31 -4.62
N LEU A 90 -17.76 -13.34 -3.71
CA LEU A 90 -17.29 -11.99 -4.02
C LEU A 90 -15.85 -12.01 -4.54
N TRP A 91 -14.96 -12.76 -3.88
CA TRP A 91 -13.59 -12.95 -4.33
C TRP A 91 -13.55 -13.55 -5.75
N GLN A 92 -14.26 -14.66 -5.97
CA GLN A 92 -14.29 -15.31 -7.29
C GLN A 92 -14.84 -14.39 -8.39
N ARG A 93 -15.87 -13.58 -8.08
CA ARG A 93 -16.48 -12.68 -9.05
C ARG A 93 -15.54 -11.57 -9.51
N PHE A 94 -14.82 -10.95 -8.59
CA PHE A 94 -14.03 -9.73 -8.87
C PHE A 94 -12.53 -9.98 -9.00
N HIS A 95 -12.04 -11.13 -8.53
CA HIS A 95 -10.61 -11.36 -8.29
C HIS A 95 -10.09 -12.72 -8.76
N LYS A 96 -10.90 -13.55 -9.45
CA LYS A 96 -10.46 -14.89 -9.92
C LYS A 96 -9.20 -14.89 -10.82
N ASP A 97 -8.99 -13.83 -11.60
CA ASP A 97 -7.90 -13.75 -12.57
C ASP A 97 -6.63 -13.10 -11.99
N ARG A 98 -6.63 -12.81 -10.68
CA ARG A 98 -5.49 -12.25 -9.95
C ARG A 98 -4.37 -13.28 -9.84
N VAL A 99 -3.13 -12.82 -9.91
CA VAL A 99 -1.95 -13.71 -9.89
C VAL A 99 -1.03 -13.42 -8.70
N PRO A 100 -0.40 -14.45 -8.10
CA PRO A 100 0.43 -14.28 -6.91
C PRO A 100 1.59 -13.28 -7.07
N GLU A 101 2.18 -13.23 -8.26
CA GLU A 101 3.36 -12.40 -8.55
C GLU A 101 3.10 -10.89 -8.45
N TYR A 102 1.84 -10.45 -8.62
CA TYR A 102 1.50 -9.02 -8.62
C TYR A 102 0.38 -8.64 -7.65
N ASP A 103 -0.45 -9.60 -7.22
CA ASP A 103 -1.71 -9.30 -6.55
C ASP A 103 -1.82 -9.84 -5.10
N GLY A 104 -0.73 -10.32 -4.50
CA GLY A 104 -0.78 -10.89 -3.14
C GLY A 104 -1.30 -9.93 -2.08
N HIS A 105 -1.01 -8.64 -2.21
CA HIS A 105 -1.54 -7.62 -1.32
C HIS A 105 -3.07 -7.49 -1.40
N PHE A 106 -3.66 -7.69 -2.59
CA PHE A 106 -5.12 -7.67 -2.73
C PHE A 106 -5.76 -8.85 -2.02
N LEU A 107 -5.19 -10.05 -2.16
CA LEU A 107 -5.69 -11.25 -1.48
C LEU A 107 -5.61 -11.10 0.05
N ALA A 108 -4.45 -10.69 0.57
CA ALA A 108 -4.27 -10.48 2.00
C ALA A 108 -5.24 -9.43 2.55
N ASN A 109 -5.35 -8.27 1.89
CA ASN A 109 -6.24 -7.21 2.34
C ASN A 109 -7.72 -7.63 2.29
N PHE A 110 -8.14 -8.33 1.23
CA PHE A 110 -9.52 -8.80 1.10
C PHE A 110 -9.89 -9.72 2.26
N TRP A 111 -9.09 -10.76 2.51
CA TRP A 111 -9.40 -11.72 3.57
C TRP A 111 -9.21 -11.16 4.98
N PHE A 112 -8.29 -10.21 5.19
CA PHE A 112 -8.24 -9.47 6.45
C PHE A 112 -9.51 -8.63 6.67
N ASN A 113 -10.00 -7.94 5.63
CA ASN A 113 -11.23 -7.16 5.72
C ASN A 113 -12.47 -8.04 5.96
N ALA A 114 -12.49 -9.27 5.43
CA ALA A 114 -13.55 -10.23 5.72
C ALA A 114 -13.61 -10.63 7.21
N LEU A 115 -12.49 -10.52 7.93
CA LEU A 115 -12.39 -10.78 9.37
C LEU A 115 -12.70 -9.56 10.24
N ARG A 116 -12.98 -8.40 9.64
CA ARG A 116 -13.24 -7.15 10.36
C ARG A 116 -14.42 -7.31 11.34
N GLY A 117 -14.23 -6.83 12.57
CA GLY A 117 -15.21 -6.92 13.65
C GLY A 117 -15.08 -8.18 14.50
N THR A 118 -14.20 -9.12 14.15
CA THR A 118 -13.86 -10.28 15.00
C THR A 118 -12.82 -9.90 16.05
N ASP A 119 -12.83 -10.60 17.20
CA ASP A 119 -11.80 -10.45 18.23
C ASP A 119 -10.40 -10.75 17.68
N TRP A 120 -10.29 -11.77 16.83
CA TRP A 120 -9.05 -12.12 16.15
C TRP A 120 -8.50 -10.94 15.34
N ALA A 121 -9.34 -10.22 14.58
CA ALA A 121 -8.89 -9.06 13.81
C ALA A 121 -8.47 -7.89 14.72
N ALA A 122 -9.12 -7.70 15.88
CA ALA A 122 -8.73 -6.70 16.86
C ALA A 122 -7.35 -7.00 17.47
N GLU A 123 -7.09 -8.27 17.81
CA GLU A 123 -5.82 -8.76 18.36
C GLU A 123 -4.67 -8.70 17.33
N ASN A 124 -4.96 -8.94 16.06
CA ASN A 124 -3.97 -8.97 14.98
C ASN A 124 -3.95 -7.67 14.16
N CYS A 125 -4.57 -6.61 14.66
CA CYS A 125 -4.62 -5.34 13.95
C CYS A 125 -3.22 -4.71 13.85
N PRO A 126 -2.76 -4.27 12.66
CA PRO A 126 -1.52 -3.51 12.52
C PRO A 126 -1.48 -2.24 13.38
N ASN A 127 -2.66 -1.65 13.61
CA ASN A 127 -2.84 -0.45 14.43
C ASN A 127 -3.25 -0.75 15.87
N ARG A 128 -3.09 -2.00 16.34
CA ARG A 128 -3.49 -2.40 17.70
C ARG A 128 -2.90 -1.49 18.79
N HIS A 129 -1.66 -1.05 18.62
CA HIS A 129 -0.99 -0.14 19.54
C HIS A 129 -1.71 1.23 19.69
N ARG A 130 -2.55 1.61 18.73
CA ARG A 130 -3.36 2.84 18.75
C ARG A 130 -4.76 2.63 19.31
N HIS A 131 -5.19 1.41 19.59
CA HIS A 131 -6.55 1.17 20.10
C HIS A 131 -6.80 1.81 21.47
N ASN A 132 -5.74 2.11 22.23
CA ASN A 132 -5.82 2.81 23.51
C ASN A 132 -5.46 4.30 23.41
N ASP A 133 -5.15 4.80 22.21
CA ASP A 133 -4.80 6.20 21.97
C ASP A 133 -6.10 7.03 21.83
N PRO A 134 -6.41 7.98 22.74
CA PRO A 134 -7.60 8.81 22.62
C PRO A 134 -7.66 9.60 21.31
N ASP A 135 -6.50 9.96 20.74
CA ASP A 135 -6.40 10.72 19.50
C ASP A 135 -6.81 9.88 18.28
N TRP A 136 -6.62 8.56 18.35
CA TRP A 136 -7.10 7.63 17.33
C TRP A 136 -8.62 7.65 17.19
N TRP A 137 -9.31 7.90 18.30
CA TRP A 137 -10.77 7.88 18.41
C TRP A 137 -11.42 9.26 18.29
N ARG A 138 -10.64 10.31 18.03
CA ARG A 138 -11.19 11.65 17.81
C ARG A 138 -12.08 11.66 16.56
N PRO A 139 -13.13 12.50 16.55
CA PRO A 139 -13.93 12.73 15.34
C PRO A 139 -13.03 13.22 14.20
N ARG A 140 -13.25 12.68 13.00
CA ARG A 140 -12.54 13.11 11.79
C ARG A 140 -13.43 13.97 10.92
N PHE A 141 -12.84 14.96 10.25
CA PHE A 141 -13.57 15.77 9.30
C PHE A 141 -13.78 15.00 7.98
N HIS A 142 -15.04 14.81 7.57
CA HIS A 142 -15.38 14.12 6.33
C HIS A 142 -15.58 15.12 5.19
N ASN A 143 -14.57 15.24 4.32
CA ASN A 143 -14.55 16.25 3.24
C ASN A 143 -15.75 16.20 2.29
N VAL A 144 -16.33 15.02 2.02
CA VAL A 144 -17.50 14.90 1.12
C VAL A 144 -18.78 15.45 1.76
N TYR A 145 -18.94 15.29 3.08
CA TYR A 145 -20.15 15.69 3.80
C TYR A 145 -19.96 16.99 4.57
N GLN A 146 -18.76 17.59 4.50
CA GLN A 146 -18.39 18.85 5.16
C GLN A 146 -18.75 18.86 6.66
N LYS A 147 -18.54 17.74 7.36
CA LYS A 147 -18.86 17.61 8.79
C LYS A 147 -17.90 16.70 9.54
N PHE A 148 -17.77 16.89 10.85
CA PHE A 148 -17.12 15.93 11.71
C PHE A 148 -17.97 14.67 11.85
N VAL A 149 -17.33 13.52 11.76
CA VAL A 149 -17.93 12.20 11.95
C VAL A 149 -17.20 11.51 13.08
N GLU A 150 -17.95 11.00 14.04
CA GLU A 150 -17.40 10.25 15.16
C GLU A 150 -16.73 8.96 14.69
N THR A 151 -15.61 8.64 15.31
CA THR A 151 -14.88 7.40 15.06
C THR A 151 -15.39 6.35 16.06
N THR A 152 -16.40 5.59 15.66
CA THR A 152 -17.05 4.57 16.50
C THR A 152 -16.36 3.20 16.43
N GLU A 153 -15.57 2.96 15.39
CA GLU A 153 -14.83 1.72 15.17
C GLU A 153 -13.49 1.96 14.47
N CYS A 154 -12.54 1.08 14.74
CA CYS A 154 -11.24 1.10 14.09
C CYS A 154 -11.41 0.82 12.59
N PRO A 155 -10.94 1.70 11.69
CA PRO A 155 -11.14 1.53 10.25
C PRO A 155 -10.41 0.30 9.67
N THR A 156 -9.45 -0.26 10.40
CA THR A 156 -8.64 -1.41 9.97
C THR A 156 -9.25 -2.73 10.42
N CYS A 157 -9.55 -2.88 11.72
CA CYS A 157 -9.99 -4.16 12.29
C CYS A 157 -11.46 -4.18 12.73
N GLY A 158 -12.17 -3.04 12.71
CA GLY A 158 -13.57 -2.98 13.14
C GLY A 158 -13.77 -3.06 14.65
N MET A 159 -12.71 -3.04 15.44
CA MET A 159 -12.82 -2.95 16.90
C MET A 159 -13.61 -1.70 17.27
N LYS A 160 -14.64 -1.85 18.10
CA LYS A 160 -15.43 -0.71 18.59
C LYS A 160 -14.59 0.17 19.51
N LYS A 161 -14.84 1.47 19.48
CA LYS A 161 -14.24 2.43 20.41
C LYS A 161 -14.48 1.93 21.85
N PRO A 162 -13.44 1.83 22.70
CA PRO A 162 -13.61 1.50 24.11
C PRO A 162 -14.57 2.50 24.75
N VAL A 163 -15.56 2.01 25.50
CA VAL A 163 -16.44 2.88 26.28
C VAL A 163 -15.59 3.44 27.42
N GLU A 164 -15.51 4.77 27.53
CA GLU A 164 -14.98 5.42 28.73
C GLU A 164 -15.95 5.07 29.86
N VAL A 165 -15.56 4.14 30.72
CA VAL A 165 -16.22 3.95 32.02
C VAL A 165 -15.86 5.20 32.81
N GLY A 166 -16.78 6.15 32.87
CA GLY A 166 -16.56 7.40 33.60
C GLY A 166 -16.14 7.07 35.03
N ASP A 167 -15.06 7.71 35.47
CA ASP A 167 -14.68 7.71 36.87
C ASP A 167 -15.91 8.09 37.71
N GLU A 168 -16.40 7.18 38.53
CA GLU A 168 -17.31 7.51 39.62
C GLU A 168 -16.55 8.48 40.54
N GLN A 169 -16.73 9.78 40.32
CA GLN A 169 -16.48 10.78 41.34
C GLN A 169 -17.51 10.54 42.44
N VAL A 170 -17.19 9.65 43.37
CA VAL A 170 -17.84 9.57 44.66
C VAL A 170 -17.46 10.85 45.42
N CYS A 171 -18.27 11.89 45.28
CA CYS A 171 -18.25 13.00 46.20
C CYS A 171 -18.66 12.49 47.58
N HIS A 172 -17.68 12.19 48.43
CA HIS A 172 -17.92 12.07 49.86
C HIS A 172 -18.22 13.47 50.40
N ALA A 173 -19.50 13.70 50.70
CA ALA A 173 -19.95 14.81 51.54
C ALA A 173 -19.68 14.51 53.01
#